data_AF-B9TE06-F1
#
_entry.id   AF-B9TE06-F1
#
_cell.length_a   1.000
_cell.length_b   1.000
_cell.length_c   1.000
_cell.angle_alpha   90.00
_cell.angle_beta   90.00
_cell.angle_gamma   90.00
#
_symmetry.space_group_name_H-M   'P 1'
#
loop_
_entity.id
_entity.type
_entity.pdbx_description
1 polymer ?
#
loop_
_entity_poly.entity_id
_entity_poly.type
_entity_poly.pdbx_seq_one_letter_code
_entity_poly.pdbx_strand_id
1 'polypeptide(L)'
;MLFDAPDQFSSRDATPLLLRVIVDAHASLTPAAARAALQGTPTMRRYDTKLLEYPVWLLVDSVPTERDGQRPHMIEFPSRHAQTLACWNAVTMTALGEGDRTHNTGSIIPVKAGFAIRTDPTVAPGPVLCRGTFSGPAYIDAFMWQTEDLKQSARKFQENAALISGGLITLSIFVFVTAMINREWTYVIFAVWLIGNLRICANAMGWDA
;
A
#
# COMPACT_ATOMS: atom_id res chain seq x y z
N MET A 1 -10.23 -23.49 6.94
CA MET A 1 -10.30 -22.80 5.64
C MET A 1 -9.63 -21.45 5.81
N LEU A 2 -8.36 -21.33 5.40
CA LEU A 2 -7.67 -20.05 5.38
C LEU A 2 -8.24 -19.22 4.22
N PHE A 3 -8.70 -18.00 4.52
CA PHE A 3 -8.95 -16.99 3.50
C PHE A 3 -7.59 -16.52 2.99
N ASP A 4 -7.18 -17.05 1.84
CA ASP A 4 -6.05 -16.52 1.09
C ASP A 4 -6.46 -15.14 0.55
N ALA A 5 -5.68 -14.11 0.86
CA ALA A 5 -5.96 -12.75 0.39
C ALA A 5 -5.85 -12.72 -1.14
N PRO A 6 -6.69 -11.96 -1.86
CA PRO A 6 -6.68 -12.00 -3.32
C PRO A 6 -5.30 -11.60 -3.88
N ASP A 7 -4.81 -12.43 -4.80
CA ASP A 7 -3.54 -12.35 -5.57
C ASP A 7 -3.34 -11.01 -6.30
N GLN A 8 -4.33 -10.11 -6.25
CA GLN A 8 -4.25 -8.76 -6.83
C GLN A 8 -3.23 -7.86 -6.15
N PHE A 9 -2.75 -8.18 -4.93
CA PHE A 9 -1.65 -7.48 -4.26
C PHE A 9 -0.31 -8.25 -4.28
N SER A 10 -0.25 -9.30 -5.10
CA SER A 10 0.87 -10.24 -5.17
C SER A 10 2.11 -9.59 -5.78
N SER A 11 3.13 -9.33 -4.96
CA SER A 11 4.43 -8.81 -5.37
C SER A 11 5.36 -9.94 -5.86
N ARG A 12 4.88 -10.80 -6.78
CA ARG A 12 5.55 -12.04 -7.23
C ARG A 12 6.99 -11.86 -7.75
N ASP A 13 7.26 -10.71 -8.35
CA ASP A 13 8.58 -10.38 -8.91
C ASP A 13 9.44 -9.55 -7.94
N ALA A 14 8.94 -9.29 -6.73
CA ALA A 14 9.61 -8.50 -5.71
C ALA A 14 10.39 -9.36 -4.73
N THR A 15 11.44 -8.79 -4.16
CA THR A 15 12.19 -9.44 -3.09
C THR A 15 11.58 -9.05 -1.73
N PRO A 16 11.04 -10.00 -0.94
CA PRO A 16 10.51 -9.68 0.37
C PRO A 16 11.62 -9.22 1.31
N LEU A 17 11.36 -8.15 2.06
CA LEU A 17 12.29 -7.61 3.05
C LEU A 17 11.90 -8.05 4.46
N LEU A 18 12.88 -8.06 5.36
CA LEU A 18 12.65 -8.25 6.78
C LEU A 18 12.40 -6.89 7.44
N LEU A 19 11.47 -6.92 8.41
CA LEU A 19 10.98 -5.77 9.15
C LEU A 19 11.24 -5.99 10.62
N ARG A 20 11.51 -4.91 11.34
CA ARG A 20 11.30 -4.84 12.79
C ARG A 20 10.20 -3.85 13.06
N VAL A 21 9.32 -4.17 14.00
CA VAL A 21 8.08 -3.41 14.20
C VAL A 21 7.84 -3.14 15.67
N ILE A 22 7.49 -1.89 16.01
CA ILE A 22 6.96 -1.51 17.32
C ILE A 22 5.73 -0.63 17.13
N VAL A 23 4.79 -0.72 18.07
CA VAL A 23 3.59 0.12 18.11
C VAL A 23 3.83 1.25 19.10
N ASP A 24 3.58 2.48 18.67
CA ASP A 24 3.66 3.69 19.49
C ASP A 24 2.26 4.10 19.94
N ALA A 25 1.77 3.43 20.99
CA ALA A 25 0.41 3.61 21.50
C ALA A 25 0.10 5.05 21.96
N HIS A 26 1.13 5.85 22.26
CA HIS A 26 1.00 7.23 22.73
C HIS A 26 1.40 8.27 21.69
N ALA A 27 1.77 7.85 20.48
CA ALA A 27 2.26 8.71 19.40
C ALA A 27 3.39 9.66 19.86
N SER A 28 4.23 9.22 20.79
CA SER A 28 5.21 10.08 21.48
C SER A 28 6.65 9.79 21.08
N LEU A 29 6.90 8.72 20.32
CA LEU A 29 8.25 8.38 19.89
C LEU A 29 8.74 9.36 18.82
N THR A 30 9.97 9.82 18.99
CA THR A 30 10.71 10.52 17.93
C THR A 30 11.38 9.51 17.01
N PRO A 31 11.76 9.87 15.76
CA PRO A 31 12.46 8.95 14.86
C PRO A 31 13.71 8.31 15.49
N ALA A 32 14.50 9.09 16.23
CA ALA A 32 15.70 8.60 16.90
C ALA A 32 15.38 7.60 18.02
N ALA A 33 14.35 7.90 18.84
CA ALA A 33 13.91 7.01 19.92
C ALA A 33 13.31 5.71 19.37
N ALA A 34 12.48 5.80 18.32
CA ALA A 34 11.89 4.65 17.66
C ALA A 34 12.97 3.73 17.06
N ARG A 35 13.97 4.30 16.37
CA ARG A 35 15.10 3.51 15.86
C ARG A 35 15.81 2.75 16.96
N ALA A 36 16.11 3.41 18.09
CA ALA A 36 16.79 2.77 19.22
C ALA A 36 15.96 1.61 19.79
N ALA A 37 14.65 1.81 19.97
CA ALA A 37 13.74 0.76 20.45
C ALA A 37 13.64 -0.42 19.47
N LEU A 38 13.71 -0.17 18.16
CA LEU A 38 13.65 -1.19 17.10
C LEU A 38 14.90 -2.08 17.02
N GLN A 39 16.05 -1.66 17.56
CA GLN A 39 17.28 -2.46 17.50
C GLN A 39 17.21 -3.78 18.29
N GLY A 40 16.37 -3.85 19.33
CA GLY A 40 16.20 -5.05 20.15
C GLY A 40 15.06 -5.97 19.71
N THR A 41 14.30 -5.60 18.68
CA THR A 41 13.08 -6.30 18.28
C THR A 41 13.39 -7.42 17.27
N PRO A 42 12.69 -8.57 17.33
CA PRO A 42 12.86 -9.63 16.34
C PRO A 42 12.48 -9.16 14.93
N THR A 43 13.17 -9.71 13.93
CA THR A 43 12.85 -9.51 12.51
C THR A 43 11.71 -10.41 12.09
N MET A 44 10.79 -9.89 11.28
CA MET A 44 9.66 -10.61 10.71
C MET A 44 9.39 -10.19 9.27
N ARG A 45 8.67 -11.00 8.49
CA ARG A 45 8.29 -10.67 7.11
C ARG A 45 7.01 -9.85 6.99
N ARG A 46 6.08 -10.09 7.92
CA ARG A 46 4.73 -9.55 7.94
C ARG A 46 4.33 -9.22 9.35
N TYR A 47 3.77 -8.03 9.57
CA TYR A 47 3.16 -7.64 10.83
C TYR A 47 1.65 -7.43 10.67
N ASP A 48 0.87 -7.98 11.60
CA ASP A 48 -0.57 -7.75 11.68
C ASP A 48 -0.83 -6.74 12.81
N THR A 49 -1.43 -5.60 12.45
CA THR A 49 -1.80 -4.53 13.39
C THR A 49 -2.88 -4.95 14.38
N LYS A 50 -3.61 -6.04 14.12
CA LYS A 50 -4.72 -6.54 14.96
C LYS A 50 -5.74 -5.45 15.31
N LEU A 51 -6.12 -4.65 14.31
CA LEU A 51 -7.07 -3.52 14.43
C LEU A 51 -6.55 -2.33 15.25
N LEU A 52 -5.27 -2.32 15.64
CA LEU A 52 -4.69 -1.17 16.32
C LEU A 52 -4.44 -0.04 15.32
N GLU A 53 -5.03 1.13 15.58
CA GLU A 53 -4.89 2.32 14.74
C GLU A 53 -3.81 3.30 15.25
N TYR A 54 -2.98 2.85 16.20
CA TYR A 54 -1.84 3.63 16.69
C TYR A 54 -0.73 3.71 15.64
N PRO A 55 0.10 4.78 15.66
CA PRO A 55 1.28 4.83 14.82
C PRO A 55 2.18 3.61 14.99
N VAL A 56 2.60 3.03 13.88
CA VAL A 56 3.49 1.88 13.83
C VAL A 56 4.82 2.31 13.26
N TRP A 57 5.89 2.01 13.98
CA TRP A 57 7.26 2.24 13.53
C TRP A 57 7.84 0.95 12.98
N LEU A 58 8.50 1.09 11.84
CA LEU A 58 9.02 0.01 11.02
C LEU A 58 10.49 0.29 10.73
N LEU A 59 11.37 -0.66 11.00
CA LEU A 59 12.74 -0.64 10.50
C LEU A 59 12.87 -1.70 9.42
N VAL A 60 13.21 -1.27 8.21
CA VAL A 60 13.53 -2.16 7.10
C VAL A 60 15.05 -2.23 7.01
N ASP A 61 15.57 -3.45 7.12
CA ASP A 61 17.02 -3.69 7.06
C ASP A 61 17.58 -3.33 5.66
N SER A 62 18.89 -3.11 5.58
CA SER A 62 19.57 -2.68 4.36
C SER A 62 19.28 -3.60 3.18
N VAL A 63 19.04 -2.98 2.03
CA VAL A 63 18.89 -3.64 0.74
C VAL A 63 20.20 -4.31 0.34
N PRO A 64 20.23 -5.62 -0.01
CA PRO A 64 21.44 -6.27 -0.48
C PRO A 64 21.93 -5.63 -1.79
N THR A 65 23.16 -5.13 -1.80
CA THR A 65 23.80 -4.42 -2.94
C THR A 65 24.20 -5.36 -4.10
N GLU A 66 23.99 -6.68 -3.99
CA GLU A 66 24.69 -7.67 -4.82
C GLU A 66 23.96 -8.16 -6.09
N ARG A 67 22.94 -7.46 -6.59
CA ARG A 67 22.35 -7.81 -7.89
C ARG A 67 22.29 -6.66 -8.87
N ASP A 68 23.34 -6.64 -9.68
CA ASP A 68 23.44 -5.99 -10.99
C ASP A 68 23.48 -4.46 -10.93
N GLY A 69 24.42 -3.88 -11.68
CA GLY A 69 24.87 -2.50 -11.50
C GLY A 69 23.74 -1.47 -11.46
N GLN A 70 23.87 -0.51 -10.53
CA GLN A 70 23.24 0.81 -10.55
C GLN A 70 21.80 0.86 -11.10
N ARG A 71 20.84 0.24 -10.41
CA ARG A 71 19.43 0.57 -10.63
C ARG A 71 18.79 1.09 -9.35
N PRO A 72 17.95 2.15 -9.44
CA PRO A 72 17.23 2.64 -8.28
C PRO A 72 16.30 1.56 -7.76
N HIS A 73 16.51 1.17 -6.50
CA HIS A 73 15.65 0.23 -5.79
C HIS A 73 14.51 0.99 -5.11
N MET A 74 13.31 0.48 -5.29
CA MET A 74 12.10 0.98 -4.65
C MET A 74 11.73 0.03 -3.52
N ILE A 75 11.36 0.56 -2.36
CA ILE A 75 10.77 -0.24 -1.28
C ILE A 75 9.26 0.04 -1.29
N GLU A 76 8.46 -0.98 -1.57
CA GLU A 76 7.00 -0.95 -1.55
C GLU A 76 6.49 -1.43 -0.20
N PHE A 77 5.53 -0.70 0.37
CA PHE A 77 4.75 -1.04 1.56
C PHE A 77 3.28 -1.24 1.15
N PRO A 78 2.90 -2.45 0.67
CA PRO A 78 1.55 -2.67 0.17
C PRO A 78 0.57 -2.82 1.34
N SER A 79 -0.34 -1.87 1.50
CA SER A 79 -1.40 -1.98 2.51
C SER A 79 -2.58 -1.07 2.19
N ARG A 80 -3.73 -1.66 1.81
CA ARG A 80 -4.99 -0.94 1.51
C ARG A 80 -5.50 -0.03 2.64
N HIS A 81 -5.01 -0.31 3.84
CA HIS A 81 -5.38 0.34 5.10
C HIS A 81 -4.37 1.39 5.54
N ALA A 82 -3.25 1.54 4.83
CA ALA A 82 -2.28 2.60 5.11
C ALA A 82 -2.90 3.97 4.82
N GLN A 83 -2.86 4.83 5.83
CA GLN A 83 -3.37 6.20 5.76
C GLN A 83 -2.24 7.19 5.56
N THR A 84 -1.13 7.00 6.29
CA THR A 84 0.07 7.81 6.18
C THR A 84 1.32 6.94 6.19
N LEU A 85 2.39 7.43 5.56
CA LEU A 85 3.73 6.88 5.66
C LEU A 85 4.75 8.00 5.63
N ALA A 86 5.62 8.07 6.64
CA ALA A 86 6.78 8.95 6.66
C ALA A 86 8.03 8.12 6.85
N CYS A 87 9.10 8.40 6.12
CA CYS A 87 10.32 7.61 6.17
C CYS A 87 11.58 8.46 6.27
N TRP A 88 12.58 7.90 6.92
CA TRP A 88 13.89 8.50 7.19
C TRP A 88 15.00 7.50 6.86
N ASN A 89 16.17 8.03 6.51
CA ASN A 89 17.39 7.23 6.50
C ASN A 89 17.71 6.86 7.95
N ALA A 90 17.78 5.57 8.28
CA ALA A 90 17.95 5.13 9.66
C ALA A 90 19.37 5.34 10.21
N VAL A 91 20.33 5.76 9.39
CA VAL A 91 21.68 6.12 9.82
C VAL A 91 21.77 7.62 10.10
N THR A 92 21.40 8.44 9.12
CA THR A 92 21.57 9.90 9.18
C THR A 92 20.38 10.63 9.81
N MET A 93 19.27 9.94 10.06
CA MET A 93 17.99 10.51 10.51
C MET A 93 17.41 11.58 9.56
N THR A 94 17.91 11.65 8.32
CA THR A 94 17.42 12.61 7.33
C THR A 94 16.07 12.14 6.80
N ALA A 95 15.08 13.04 6.74
CA ALA A 95 13.79 12.74 6.15
C ALA A 95 13.94 12.41 4.67
N LEU A 96 13.41 11.26 4.26
CA LEU A 96 13.39 10.82 2.87
C LEU A 96 12.10 11.25 2.16
N GLY A 97 10.99 11.31 2.90
CA GLY A 97 9.70 11.77 2.40
C GLY A 97 8.56 11.38 3.33
N GLU A 98 7.40 11.93 3.05
CA GLU A 98 6.13 11.61 3.71
C GLU A 98 4.99 11.60 2.69
N GLY A 99 3.96 10.81 2.94
CA GLY A 99 2.76 10.79 2.11
C GLY A 99 1.53 10.31 2.86
N ASP A 100 0.39 10.77 2.36
CA ASP A 100 -0.95 10.30 2.68
C ASP A 100 -1.68 9.93 1.37
N ARG A 101 -2.99 9.67 1.43
CA ARG A 101 -3.75 9.24 0.24
C ARG A 101 -3.91 10.32 -0.85
N THR A 102 -3.64 11.58 -0.52
CA THR A 102 -3.89 12.77 -1.33
C THR A 102 -2.65 13.60 -1.61
N HIS A 103 -1.68 13.60 -0.70
CA HIS A 103 -0.48 14.42 -0.76
C HIS A 103 0.76 13.57 -0.50
N ASN A 104 1.86 13.89 -1.18
CA ASN A 104 3.16 13.30 -0.93
C ASN A 104 4.29 14.33 -1.13
N THR A 105 5.38 14.14 -0.39
CA THR A 105 6.58 14.95 -0.48
C THR A 105 7.84 14.07 -0.44
N GLY A 106 8.95 14.60 -0.96
CA GLY A 106 10.22 13.88 -1.01
C GLY A 106 10.19 12.69 -1.98
N SER A 107 10.75 11.56 -1.53
CA SER A 107 10.91 10.34 -2.34
C SER A 107 9.79 9.30 -2.13
N ILE A 108 8.72 9.64 -1.41
CA ILE A 108 7.55 8.77 -1.23
C ILE A 108 6.54 9.01 -2.35
N ILE A 109 6.02 7.92 -2.91
CA ILE A 109 4.94 7.94 -3.88
C ILE A 109 3.81 6.98 -3.46
N PRO A 110 2.53 7.36 -3.63
CA PRO A 110 1.44 6.41 -3.55
C PRO A 110 1.53 5.42 -4.72
N VAL A 111 1.34 4.12 -4.45
CA VAL A 111 1.36 3.08 -5.48
C VAL A 111 0.42 1.93 -5.12
N LYS A 112 -0.37 1.48 -6.09
CA LYS A 112 -1.44 0.49 -5.90
C LYS A 112 -2.36 0.92 -4.75
N ALA A 113 -2.40 0.14 -3.67
CA ALA A 113 -3.20 0.44 -2.49
C ALA A 113 -2.36 0.93 -1.28
N GLY A 114 -1.05 1.15 -1.44
CA GLY A 114 -0.15 1.59 -0.37
C GLY A 114 0.85 2.63 -0.86
N PHE A 115 2.09 2.53 -0.39
CA PHE A 115 3.15 3.52 -0.66
C PHE A 115 4.42 2.83 -1.13
N ALA A 116 5.25 3.55 -1.88
CA ALA A 116 6.63 3.16 -2.15
C ALA A 116 7.57 4.33 -1.93
N ILE A 117 8.81 4.00 -1.57
CA ILE A 117 9.89 4.96 -1.40
C ILE A 117 11.04 4.62 -2.35
N ARG A 118 11.52 5.65 -3.05
CA ARG A 118 12.74 5.53 -3.85
C ARG A 118 13.95 5.61 -2.93
N THR A 119 14.78 4.58 -2.94
CA THR A 119 16.09 4.61 -2.29
C THR A 119 17.13 5.03 -3.33
N ASP A 120 17.95 6.02 -2.99
CA ASP A 120 19.01 6.50 -3.87
C ASP A 120 20.22 5.55 -3.74
N PRO A 121 20.69 4.91 -4.84
CA PRO A 121 21.87 4.05 -4.77
C PRO A 121 23.17 4.83 -4.49
N THR A 122 23.18 6.17 -4.65
CA THR A 122 24.35 7.03 -4.42
C THR A 122 24.48 7.50 -2.98
N VAL A 123 23.38 7.53 -2.23
CA VAL A 123 23.35 7.83 -0.80
C VAL A 123 23.24 6.50 -0.08
N ALA A 124 24.40 6.02 0.42
CA ALA A 124 24.62 4.73 1.10
C ALA A 124 23.35 3.88 1.36
N PRO A 125 23.24 2.64 0.82
CA PRO A 125 22.10 1.74 1.00
C PRO A 125 21.96 1.35 2.48
N GLY A 126 21.37 2.26 3.24
CA GLY A 126 21.19 2.17 4.67
C GLY A 126 19.81 1.64 5.00
N PRO A 127 19.63 1.10 6.22
CA PRO A 127 18.32 0.77 6.71
C PRO A 127 17.37 1.97 6.62
N VAL A 128 16.10 1.71 6.34
CA VAL A 128 15.06 2.74 6.24
C VAL A 128 14.15 2.62 7.45
N LEU A 129 13.99 3.72 8.18
CA LEU A 129 13.02 3.82 9.26
C LEU A 129 11.75 4.45 8.71
N CYS A 130 10.60 3.85 8.92
CA CYS A 130 9.31 4.41 8.54
C CYS A 130 8.34 4.44 9.73
N ARG A 131 7.44 5.42 9.71
CA ARG A 131 6.28 5.53 10.60
C ARG A 131 5.04 5.57 9.73
N GLY A 132 4.10 4.68 9.99
CA GLY A 132 2.81 4.66 9.29
C GLY A 132 1.63 4.63 10.25
N THR A 133 0.49 5.14 9.79
CA THR A 133 -0.81 4.95 10.45
C THR A 133 -1.71 4.12 9.56
N PHE A 134 -2.54 3.29 10.18
CA PHE A 134 -3.37 2.33 9.47
C PHE A 134 -4.80 2.33 10.05
N SER A 135 -5.79 2.13 9.18
CA SER A 135 -7.20 2.02 9.56
C SER A 135 -7.66 0.56 9.54
N GLY A 136 -8.23 0.04 10.61
CA GLY A 136 -8.72 -1.35 10.65
C GLY A 136 -7.63 -2.43 10.59
N PRO A 137 -7.93 -3.66 10.12
CA PRO A 137 -7.02 -4.80 10.20
C PRO A 137 -6.00 -4.71 9.08
N ALA A 138 -4.88 -4.05 9.35
CA ALA A 138 -3.80 -3.87 8.40
C ALA A 138 -2.71 -4.91 8.55
N TYR A 139 -2.29 -5.45 7.41
CA TYR A 139 -1.04 -6.17 7.26
C TYR A 139 0.02 -5.20 6.75
N ILE A 140 1.22 -5.31 7.33
CA ILE A 140 2.37 -4.51 6.97
C ILE A 140 3.45 -5.47 6.49
N ASP A 141 3.83 -5.32 5.23
CA ASP A 141 4.95 -5.99 4.58
C ASP A 141 5.85 -4.93 3.93
N ALA A 142 7.07 -5.29 3.60
CA ALA A 142 7.91 -4.49 2.72
C ALA A 142 8.55 -5.36 1.64
N PHE A 143 8.58 -4.84 0.42
CA PHE A 143 9.13 -5.52 -0.74
C PHE A 143 10.09 -4.60 -1.47
N MET A 144 11.22 -5.14 -1.86
CA MET A 144 12.14 -4.47 -2.76
C MET A 144 11.78 -4.77 -4.21
N TRP A 145 11.80 -3.70 -5.01
CA TRP A 145 11.57 -3.73 -6.44
C TRP A 145 12.66 -3.01 -7.20
N GLN A 146 12.86 -3.42 -8.45
CA GLN A 146 13.43 -2.56 -9.47
C GLN A 146 12.37 -1.50 -9.87
N THR A 147 12.82 -0.29 -10.17
CA THR A 147 11.90 0.83 -10.47
C THR A 147 10.96 0.52 -11.63
N GLU A 148 11.45 -0.06 -12.72
CA GLU A 148 10.61 -0.38 -13.90
C GLU A 148 9.65 -1.54 -13.65
N ASP A 149 10.06 -2.55 -12.89
CA ASP A 149 9.20 -3.69 -12.54
C ASP A 149 8.05 -3.25 -11.63
N LEU A 150 8.29 -2.33 -10.70
CA LEU A 150 7.23 -1.76 -9.87
C LEU A 150 6.22 -0.96 -10.70
N LYS A 151 6.69 -0.14 -11.65
CA LYS A 151 5.81 0.59 -12.57
C LYS A 151 4.95 -0.36 -13.40
N GLN A 152 5.57 -1.43 -13.93
CA GLN A 152 4.83 -2.44 -14.69
C GLN A 152 3.81 -3.17 -13.82
N SER A 153 4.19 -3.52 -12.59
CA SER A 153 3.28 -4.14 -11.61
C SER A 153 2.11 -3.23 -11.26
N ALA A 154 2.35 -1.93 -11.06
CA ALA A 154 1.31 -0.94 -10.80
C ALA A 154 0.35 -0.80 -11.99
N ARG A 155 0.87 -0.81 -13.23
CA ARG A 155 0.04 -0.77 -14.44
C ARG A 155 -0.84 -2.02 -14.58
N LYS A 156 -0.27 -3.21 -14.39
CA LYS A 156 -1.04 -4.46 -14.39
C LYS A 156 -2.14 -4.47 -13.32
N PHE A 157 -1.86 -3.91 -12.14
CA PHE A 157 -2.86 -3.74 -11.08
C PHE A 157 -4.02 -2.86 -11.54
N GLN A 158 -3.73 -1.71 -12.16
CA GLN A 158 -4.76 -0.82 -12.70
C GLN A 158 -5.58 -1.46 -13.82
N GLU A 159 -4.94 -2.17 -14.74
CA GLU A 159 -5.60 -2.88 -15.84
C GLU A 159 -6.57 -3.95 -15.31
N ASN A 160 -6.13 -4.75 -14.33
CA ASN A 160 -6.97 -5.79 -13.71
C ASN A 160 -8.15 -5.19 -12.93
N ALA A 161 -7.92 -4.12 -12.17
CA ALA A 161 -8.99 -3.41 -11.46
C ALA A 161 -10.02 -2.84 -12.44
N ALA A 162 -9.56 -2.24 -13.55
CA ALA A 162 -10.42 -1.70 -14.59
C ALA A 162 -11.28 -2.77 -15.27
N LEU A 163 -10.76 -3.98 -15.51
CA LEU A 163 -11.53 -5.07 -16.09
C LEU A 163 -12.70 -5.51 -15.19
N ILE A 164 -12.46 -5.65 -13.88
CA ILE A 164 -13.50 -6.01 -12.91
C ILE A 164 -14.56 -4.92 -12.83
N SER A 165 -14.13 -3.67 -12.68
CA SER A 165 -15.06 -2.53 -12.63
C SER A 165 -15.86 -2.39 -13.94
N GLY A 166 -15.23 -2.56 -15.10
CA GLY A 166 -15.88 -2.50 -16.41
C GLY A 166 -16.94 -3.59 -16.62
N GLY A 167 -16.68 -4.82 -16.15
CA GLY A 167 -17.65 -5.91 -16.19
C GLY A 167 -18.90 -5.61 -15.34
N LEU A 168 -18.70 -5.09 -14.13
CA LEU A 168 -19.80 -4.69 -13.25
C LEU A 168 -20.62 -3.52 -13.83
N ILE A 169 -19.96 -2.55 -14.47
CA ILE A 169 -20.64 -1.44 -15.18
C ILE A 169 -21.49 -1.99 -16.33
N THR A 170 -20.95 -2.90 -17.13
CA THR A 170 -21.67 -3.48 -18.27
C THR A 170 -22.93 -4.23 -17.81
N LEU A 171 -22.82 -5.03 -16.74
CA LEU A 171 -23.97 -5.71 -16.14
C LEU A 171 -25.00 -4.71 -15.58
N SER A 172 -24.54 -3.63 -14.93
CA SER A 172 -25.42 -2.56 -14.44
C SER A 172 -26.20 -1.90 -15.57
N ILE A 173 -25.54 -1.59 -16.70
CA ILE A 173 -26.18 -1.00 -17.89
C ILE A 173 -27.21 -1.96 -18.47
N PHE A 174 -26.89 -3.26 -18.56
CA PHE A 174 -27.81 -4.26 -19.10
C PHE A 174 -29.10 -4.37 -18.26
N VAL A 175 -28.97 -4.38 -16.92
CA VAL A 175 -30.13 -4.38 -16.02
C VAL A 175 -30.93 -3.09 -16.13
N PHE A 176 -30.25 -1.94 -16.29
CA PHE A 176 -30.93 -0.66 -16.50
C PHE A 176 -31.74 -0.62 -17.80
N VAL A 177 -31.20 -1.16 -18.91
CA VAL A 177 -31.90 -1.21 -20.21
C VAL A 177 -33.13 -2.14 -20.13
N THR A 178 -32.98 -3.31 -19.51
CA THR A 178 -34.11 -4.25 -19.31
C THR A 178 -35.18 -3.68 -18.38
N ALA A 179 -34.79 -2.92 -17.35
CA ALA A 179 -35.70 -2.16 -16.50
C ALA A 179 -36.54 -1.14 -17.30
N MET A 180 -35.88 -0.39 -18.18
CA MET A 180 -36.53 0.65 -19.00
C MET A 180 -37.54 0.04 -19.98
N ILE A 181 -37.21 -1.12 -20.59
CA ILE A 181 -38.09 -1.81 -21.54
C ILE A 181 -39.33 -2.38 -20.82
N ASN A 182 -39.15 -3.03 -19.66
CA ASN A 182 -40.25 -3.63 -18.91
C ASN A 182 -41.11 -2.63 -18.13
N ARG A 183 -40.66 -1.37 -17.99
CA ARG A 183 -41.35 -0.30 -17.25
C ARG A 183 -41.67 -0.66 -15.79
N GLU A 184 -40.90 -1.58 -15.21
CA GLU A 184 -40.99 -1.97 -13.81
C GLU A 184 -40.02 -1.15 -12.95
N TRP A 185 -40.56 -0.38 -12.02
CA TRP A 185 -39.81 0.50 -11.11
C TRP A 185 -38.82 -0.26 -10.21
N THR A 186 -39.10 -1.53 -9.93
CA THR A 186 -38.27 -2.45 -9.13
C THR A 186 -36.87 -2.62 -9.71
N TYR A 187 -36.77 -2.76 -11.05
CA TYR A 187 -35.47 -2.96 -11.71
C TYR A 187 -34.65 -1.66 -11.81
N VAL A 188 -35.32 -0.50 -11.86
CA VAL A 188 -34.65 0.82 -11.83
C VAL A 188 -33.93 1.03 -10.50
N ILE A 189 -34.59 0.69 -9.39
CA ILE A 189 -33.99 0.77 -8.04
C ILE A 189 -32.77 -0.15 -7.95
N PHE A 190 -32.86 -1.38 -8.48
CA PHE A 190 -31.75 -2.33 -8.47
C PHE A 190 -30.53 -1.82 -9.26
N ALA A 191 -30.75 -1.23 -10.43
CA ALA A 191 -29.67 -0.65 -11.24
C ALA A 191 -28.98 0.54 -10.54
N VAL A 192 -29.76 1.46 -9.96
CA VAL A 192 -29.22 2.59 -9.18
C VAL A 192 -28.44 2.10 -7.95
N TRP A 193 -28.95 1.08 -7.26
CA TRP A 193 -28.28 0.45 -6.13
C TRP A 193 -26.94 -0.19 -6.53
N LEU A 194 -26.88 -0.85 -7.69
CA LEU A 194 -25.65 -1.47 -8.20
C LEU A 194 -24.58 -0.43 -8.49
N ILE A 195 -24.95 0.69 -9.13
CA ILE A 195 -24.05 1.83 -9.39
C ILE A 195 -23.55 2.43 -8.06
N GLY A 196 -24.42 2.55 -7.06
CA GLY A 196 -24.03 3.02 -5.73
C GLY A 196 -22.97 2.14 -5.07
N ASN A 197 -23.15 0.81 -5.10
CA ASN A 197 -22.17 -0.13 -4.58
C ASN A 197 -20.85 -0.07 -5.33
N LEU A 198 -20.90 0.10 -6.66
CA LEU A 198 -19.69 0.24 -7.48
C LEU A 198 -18.87 1.47 -7.08
N ARG A 199 -19.51 2.61 -6.81
CA ARG A 199 -18.83 3.82 -6.33
C ARG A 199 -18.21 3.64 -4.96
N ILE A 200 -18.90 2.96 -4.04
CA ILE A 200 -18.34 2.62 -2.72
C ILE A 200 -17.09 1.73 -2.88
N CYS A 201 -17.11 0.77 -3.79
CA CYS A 201 -15.94 -0.07 -4.11
C CYS A 201 -14.79 0.74 -4.72
N ALA A 202 -15.07 1.68 -5.62
CA ALA A 202 -14.04 2.54 -6.21
C ALA A 202 -13.33 3.42 -5.15
N ASN A 203 -14.10 3.97 -4.21
CA ASN A 203 -13.54 4.73 -3.08
C ASN A 203 -12.72 3.83 -2.15
N ALA A 204 -13.18 2.60 -1.90
CA ALA A 204 -12.43 1.64 -1.09
C ALA A 204 -11.12 1.17 -1.73
N MET A 205 -11.02 1.24 -3.07
CA MET A 205 -9.81 0.96 -3.84
C MET A 205 -8.87 2.18 -3.95
N GLY A 206 -9.32 3.37 -3.51
CA GLY A 206 -8.52 4.60 -3.50
C GLY A 206 -8.45 5.31 -4.87
N TRP A 207 -9.46 5.15 -5.72
CA TRP A 207 -9.48 5.78 -7.06
C TRP A 207 -9.97 7.23 -7.11
N ASP A 208 -10.80 7.66 -6.16
CA ASP A 208 -11.30 9.03 -6.08
C ASP A 208 -10.64 9.76 -4.89
N ALA A 209 -9.61 10.54 -5.21
CA ALA A 209 -9.23 11.76 -4.50
C ALA A 209 -9.34 12.93 -5.49
#